data_AF-A0A2M7ZM06-F1
#
_entry.id   AF-A0A2M7ZM06-F1
#
_cell.length_a   1.000
_cell.length_b   1.000
_cell.length_c   1.000
_cell.angle_alpha   90.00
_cell.angle_beta   90.00
_cell.angle_gamma   90.00
#
_symmetry.space_group_name_H-M   'P 1'
#
loop_
_entity.id
_entity.type
_entity.pdbx_description
1 polymer ?
#
loop_
_entity_poly.entity_id
_entity_poly.type
_entity_poly.pdbx_seq_one_letter_code
_entity_poly.pdbx_strand_id
1 'polypeptide(L)'
;MKNLLKNKFVISAAILIVAGMIYTGCENVKESVSGDASSHVYVAPGSYDEFYAFMSGGFSGQLAVYGLPSGRLFRTISVFS
;
A
#
# COMPACT_ATOMS: atom_id res chain seq x y z
N MET A 1 47.67 -32.68 15.86
CA MET A 1 46.79 -31.61 16.41
C MET A 1 46.59 -30.39 15.48
N LYS A 2 46.82 -30.49 14.15
CA LYS A 2 46.70 -29.33 13.22
C LYS A 2 45.33 -29.25 12.49
N ASN A 3 44.53 -30.32 12.55
CA ASN A 3 43.22 -30.39 11.86
C ASN A 3 42.08 -29.73 12.67
N LEU A 4 42.25 -29.53 13.98
CA LEU A 4 41.28 -28.80 14.81
C LEU A 4 41.36 -27.29 14.59
N LEU A 5 42.54 -26.74 14.30
CA LEU A 5 42.73 -25.31 14.06
C LEU A 5 42.13 -24.87 12.72
N LYS A 6 42.30 -25.69 11.68
CA LYS A 6 41.67 -25.46 10.35
C LYS A 6 40.15 -25.49 10.43
N ASN A 7 39.56 -26.39 11.22
CA ASN A 7 38.10 -26.47 11.37
C ASN A 7 37.53 -25.27 12.15
N LYS A 8 38.23 -24.78 13.18
CA LYS A 8 37.83 -23.56 13.92
C LYS A 8 37.88 -22.30 13.05
N PHE A 9 38.84 -22.20 12.14
CA PHE A 9 38.94 -21.07 11.21
C PHE A 9 37.82 -21.09 10.16
N VAL A 10 37.47 -22.28 9.65
CA VAL A 10 36.34 -22.47 8.72
C VAL A 10 34.99 -22.20 9.40
N ILE A 11 34.80 -22.66 10.64
CA ILE A 11 33.57 -22.40 11.42
C ILE A 11 33.43 -20.90 11.72
N SER A 12 34.51 -20.22 12.09
CA SER A 12 34.53 -18.77 12.31
C SER A 12 34.13 -17.98 11.05
N ALA A 13 34.70 -18.35 9.89
CA ALA A 13 34.36 -17.73 8.62
C ALA A 13 32.89 -17.95 8.22
N ALA A 14 32.34 -19.15 8.47
CA ALA A 14 30.94 -19.46 8.19
C ALA A 14 29.97 -18.63 9.05
N ILE A 15 30.27 -18.43 10.34
CA ILE A 15 29.45 -17.62 11.25
C ILE A 15 29.42 -16.15 10.81
N LEU A 16 30.55 -15.63 10.32
CA LEU A 16 30.66 -14.24 9.86
C LEU A 16 29.83 -13.99 8.59
N ILE A 17 29.78 -14.98 7.69
CA ILE A 17 28.97 -14.92 6.46
C ILE A 17 27.48 -14.96 6.79
N VAL A 18 27.06 -15.84 7.71
CA VAL A 18 25.66 -15.94 8.15
C VAL A 18 25.21 -14.67 8.87
N ALA A 19 26.07 -14.09 9.71
CA ALA A 19 25.78 -12.81 10.35
C ALA A 19 25.60 -11.68 9.32
N GLY A 20 26.45 -11.62 8.29
CA GLY A 20 26.32 -10.65 7.19
C GLY A 20 25.01 -10.78 6.42
N MET A 21 24.50 -11.99 6.22
CA MET A 21 23.21 -12.24 5.56
C MET A 21 22.00 -11.80 6.40
N ILE A 22 22.11 -11.83 7.74
CA ILE A 22 21.03 -11.38 8.63
C ILE A 22 20.92 -9.85 8.60
N TYR A 23 22.03 -9.12 8.46
CA TYR A 23 22.03 -7.65 8.41
C TYR A 23 21.51 -7.06 7.09
N THR A 24 21.45 -7.83 5.99
CA THR A 24 20.95 -7.36 4.69
C THR A 24 19.48 -7.69 4.43
N GLY A 25 18.81 -8.44 5.31
CA GLY A 25 17.45 -8.94 5.09
C GLY A 25 16.31 -8.02 5.51
N CYS A 26 16.59 -6.89 6.17
CA CYS A 26 15.55 -5.95 6.59
C CYS A 26 15.58 -4.71 5.68
N GLU A 27 14.91 -4.81 4.53
CA GLU A 27 14.56 -3.61 3.77
C GLU A 27 13.45 -2.91 4.57
N ASN A 28 13.78 -1.75 5.15
CA ASN A 28 12.76 -0.88 5.71
C ASN A 28 11.82 -0.55 4.55
N VAL A 29 10.59 -1.08 4.58
CA VAL A 29 9.52 -0.63 3.70
C VAL A 29 9.43 0.86 3.92
N LYS A 30 10.01 1.64 3.00
CA LYS A 30 9.81 3.08 2.97
C LYS A 30 8.32 3.23 2.78
N GLU A 31 7.64 3.58 3.87
CA GLU A 31 6.25 3.98 3.85
C GLU A 31 6.11 5.00 2.73
N SER A 32 5.51 4.59 1.61
CA SER A 32 5.27 5.43 0.44
C SER A 32 4.09 6.37 0.68
N VAL A 33 3.83 6.72 1.94
CA VAL A 33 2.91 7.77 2.37
C VAL A 33 3.71 9.07 2.51
N SER A 34 4.50 9.40 1.50
CA SER A 34 5.22 10.67 1.39
C SER A 34 4.42 11.73 0.59
N GLY A 35 3.17 11.42 0.23
CA GLY A 35 2.26 12.34 -0.43
C GLY A 35 1.11 12.72 0.49
N ASP A 36 0.82 14.01 0.58
CA ASP A 36 -0.38 14.57 1.22
C ASP A 36 -1.62 14.14 0.42
N ALA A 37 -2.01 12.87 0.55
CA ALA A 37 -3.17 12.28 -0.13
C ALA A 37 -4.47 13.03 0.23
N SER A 38 -4.52 13.63 1.41
CA SER A 38 -5.60 14.52 1.85
C SER A 38 -5.75 15.75 0.95
N SER A 39 -4.66 16.39 0.54
CA SER A 39 -4.72 17.57 -0.34
C SER A 39 -5.35 17.30 -1.70
N HIS A 40 -5.21 16.07 -2.22
CA HIS A 40 -5.72 15.69 -3.54
C HIS A 40 -7.20 15.30 -3.55
N VAL A 41 -7.77 14.96 -2.39
CA VAL A 41 -9.16 14.50 -2.26
C VAL A 41 -10.05 15.56 -1.59
N TYR A 42 -9.45 16.57 -0.96
CA TYR A 42 -10.18 17.62 -0.28
C TYR A 42 -10.92 18.56 -1.23
N VAL A 43 -12.24 18.67 -1.06
CA VAL A 43 -13.09 19.63 -1.76
C VAL A 43 -13.88 20.44 -0.73
N ALA A 44 -13.63 21.75 -0.69
CA ALA A 44 -14.21 22.66 0.28
C ALA A 44 -15.76 22.72 0.21
N PRO A 45 -16.45 23.00 1.33
CA PRO A 45 -17.90 23.22 1.33
C PRO A 45 -18.32 24.33 0.37
N GLY A 46 -19.40 24.11 -0.39
CA GLY A 46 -19.88 25.06 -1.39
C GLY A 46 -19.14 25.02 -2.73
N SER A 47 -18.08 24.22 -2.87
CA SER A 47 -17.43 23.93 -4.15
C SER A 47 -17.96 22.64 -4.75
N TYR A 48 -17.84 22.51 -6.08
CA TYR A 48 -18.25 21.32 -6.82
C TYR A 48 -17.08 20.35 -7.02
N ASP A 49 -17.42 19.07 -7.11
CA ASP A 49 -16.52 18.06 -7.68
C ASP A 49 -16.37 18.27 -9.19
N GLU A 50 -15.20 17.92 -9.72
CA GLU A 50 -14.88 18.14 -11.13
C GLU A 50 -15.55 17.10 -12.04
N PHE A 51 -15.66 15.86 -11.57
CA PHE A 51 -16.22 14.77 -12.35
C PHE A 51 -17.34 14.04 -11.62
N TYR A 52 -18.25 13.48 -12.41
CA TYR A 52 -19.20 12.47 -11.96
C TYR A 52 -18.68 11.08 -12.31
N ALA A 53 -18.70 10.18 -11.32
CA ALA A 53 -18.45 8.76 -11.53
C ALA A 53 -19.75 7.97 -11.39
N PHE A 54 -20.15 7.29 -12.46
CA PHE A 54 -21.31 6.41 -12.49
C PHE A 54 -20.83 4.97 -12.30
N MET A 55 -21.18 4.37 -11.17
CA MET A 55 -20.68 3.06 -10.74
C MET A 55 -21.82 2.05 -10.66
N SER A 56 -21.55 0.82 -11.12
CA SER A 56 -22.51 -0.29 -11.02
C SER A 56 -22.67 -0.75 -9.57
N GLY A 57 -23.92 -0.92 -9.13
CA GLY A 57 -24.26 -1.52 -7.83
C GLY A 57 -24.23 -3.06 -7.84
N GLY A 58 -23.81 -3.69 -8.93
CA GLY A 58 -23.71 -5.15 -9.04
C GLY A 58 -25.05 -5.84 -8.77
N PHE A 59 -25.04 -6.84 -7.88
CA PHE A 59 -26.25 -7.59 -7.49
C PHE A 59 -27.33 -6.74 -6.81
N SER A 60 -26.99 -5.55 -6.33
CA SER A 60 -27.95 -4.63 -5.72
C SER A 60 -28.89 -3.98 -6.75
N GLY A 61 -28.61 -4.10 -8.05
CA GLY A 61 -29.51 -3.62 -9.12
C GLY A 61 -29.62 -2.09 -9.25
N GLN A 62 -28.79 -1.35 -8.53
CA GLN A 62 -28.76 0.11 -8.51
C GLN A 62 -27.53 0.67 -9.22
N LEU A 63 -27.58 1.95 -9.57
CA LEU A 63 -26.43 2.72 -10.07
C LEU A 63 -26.09 3.81 -9.06
N ALA A 64 -24.82 3.90 -8.67
CA ALA A 64 -24.33 4.92 -7.75
C ALA A 64 -23.65 6.05 -8.51
N VAL A 65 -23.90 7.29 -8.10
CA VAL A 65 -23.31 8.51 -8.66
C VAL A 65 -22.44 9.15 -7.59
N TYR A 66 -21.14 9.22 -7.85
CA TYR A 66 -20.15 9.86 -6.97
C TYR A 66 -19.59 11.13 -7.61
N GLY A 67 -19.12 12.06 -6.77
CA GLY A 67 -18.27 13.16 -7.18
C GLY A 67 -16.79 12.81 -7.02
N LEU A 68 -15.96 13.19 -7.99
CA LEU A 68 -14.51 13.10 -7.92
C LEU A 68 -13.87 14.49 -8.00
N PRO A 69 -12.81 14.78 -7.22
CA PRO A 69 -12.01 13.81 -6.46
C PRO A 69 -12.53 13.48 -5.06
N SER A 70 -13.59 14.12 -4.55
CA SER A 70 -13.99 13.97 -3.13
C SER A 70 -14.46 12.57 -2.73
N GLY A 71 -14.85 11.73 -3.69
CA GLY A 71 -15.38 10.39 -3.45
C GLY A 71 -16.75 10.38 -2.76
N ARG A 72 -17.45 11.53 -2.67
CA ARG A 72 -18.75 11.62 -2.01
C ARG A 72 -19.84 10.99 -2.88
N LEU A 73 -20.68 10.15 -2.26
CA LEU A 73 -21.89 9.62 -2.89
C LEU A 73 -22.92 10.75 -3.00
N PHE A 74 -23.31 11.11 -4.22
CA PHE A 74 -24.35 12.08 -4.48
C PHE A 74 -25.72 11.44 -4.59
N ARG A 75 -25.80 10.29 -5.27
CA ARG A 75 -27.09 9.63 -5.50
C ARG A 75 -26.96 8.14 -5.74
N THR A 76 -27.93 7.39 -5.23
CA THR A 76 -28.23 6.04 -5.70
C THR A 76 -29.49 6.11 -6.56
N ILE A 77 -29.40 5.57 -7.78
CA ILE A 77 -30.49 5.48 -8.73
C ILE A 77 -30.92 4.02 -8.79
N SER A 78 -32.14 3.74 -8.34
CA SER A 78 -32.80 2.45 -8.52
C SER A 78 -33.03 2.19 -10.00
N VAL A 79 -32.37 1.17 -10.55
CA VAL A 79 -32.54 0.77 -11.96
C VAL A 79 -33.41 -0.49 -12.01
N PHE A 80 -33.05 -1.50 -11.21
CA PHE A 80 -33.76 -2.78 -11.14
C PHE A 80 -34.31 -3.11 -9.75
N SER A 81 -33.92 -2.36 -8.71
CA SER A 81 -34.41 -2.48 -7.33
C SER A 81 -34.41 -1.16 -6.60
#